data_AF-A0A9X7CQC4-F1
#
_entry.id   AF-A0A9X7CQC4-F1
#
_cell.length_a   1.000
_cell.length_b   1.000
_cell.length_c   1.000
_cell.angle_alpha   90.00
_cell.angle_beta   90.00
_cell.angle_gamma   90.00
#
_symmetry.space_group_name_H-M   'P 1'
#
loop_
_entity.id
_entity.type
_entity.pdbx_description
1 polymer ?
#
loop_
_entity_poly.entity_id
_entity_poly.type
_entity_poly.pdbx_seq_one_letter_code
_entity_poly.pdbx_strand_id
1 'polypeptide(L)'
;MKKKCITVIAQEETYHNLSTFTNVDELNKTVRTYKDVIRVSITRTDVQARLIALLETLKRHSCKYVGVSFLCKNSIADIIGFSYKTIQRLMQKLVDLGMIKQVAMKRK
;
A
#
# COMPACT_ATOMS: atom_id res chain seq x y z
N MET A 1 18.08 -15.48 9.23
CA MET A 1 18.58 -14.15 8.82
C MET A 1 18.31 -13.13 9.93
N LYS A 2 19.34 -12.43 10.44
CA LYS A 2 19.15 -11.32 11.40
C LYS A 2 18.36 -10.20 10.71
N LYS A 3 17.25 -9.76 11.31
CA LYS A 3 16.51 -8.58 10.82
C LYS A 3 17.44 -7.37 10.92
N LYS A 4 17.70 -6.69 9.81
CA LYS A 4 18.46 -5.44 9.79
C LYS A 4 17.78 -4.43 10.72
N CYS A 5 18.57 -3.66 11.46
CA CYS A 5 18.06 -2.60 12.30
C CYS A 5 17.28 -1.58 11.45
N ILE A 6 16.05 -1.28 11.87
CA ILE A 6 15.25 -0.24 11.22
C ILE A 6 15.83 1.12 11.62
N THR A 7 16.31 1.88 10.64
CA THR A 7 16.88 3.23 10.80
C THR A 7 15.89 4.34 10.46
N VAL A 8 14.82 4.01 9.73
CA VAL A 8 13.82 4.98 9.27
C VAL A 8 12.85 5.32 10.40
N ILE A 9 12.71 6.62 10.71
CA ILE A 9 11.79 7.14 11.74
C ILE A 9 10.54 7.70 11.05
N ALA A 10 9.38 7.37 11.60
CA ALA A 10 8.08 7.89 11.17
C ALA A 10 7.93 9.38 11.52
N GLN A 11 8.42 10.27 10.64
CA GLN A 11 8.39 11.73 10.74
C GLN A 11 7.94 12.33 9.41
N GLU A 12 7.42 13.56 9.44
CA GLU A 12 6.89 14.24 8.25
C GLU A 12 7.94 14.36 7.14
N GLU A 13 9.17 14.73 7.51
CA GLU A 13 10.31 14.81 6.58
C GLU A 13 10.57 13.48 5.86
N THR A 14 10.55 12.37 6.60
CA THR A 14 10.67 11.02 6.01
C THR A 14 9.56 10.72 5.01
N TYR A 15 8.33 11.16 5.28
CA TYR A 15 7.20 10.94 4.36
C TYR A 15 7.35 11.76 3.08
N HIS A 16 7.83 13.00 3.17
CA HIS A 16 8.14 13.81 1.98
C HIS A 16 9.26 13.18 1.15
N ASN A 17 10.33 12.69 1.79
CA ASN A 17 11.44 12.03 1.09
C ASN A 17 11.05 10.70 0.43
N LEU A 18 10.04 10.01 0.97
CA LEU A 18 9.48 8.78 0.40
C LEU A 18 8.35 9.05 -0.61
N SER A 19 7.88 10.29 -0.73
CA SER A 19 6.87 10.71 -1.69
C SER A 19 7.38 10.42 -3.09
N THR A 20 6.76 9.45 -3.76
CA THR A 20 7.20 9.00 -5.09
C THR A 20 6.53 9.80 -6.20
N PHE A 21 5.41 10.44 -5.90
CA PHE A 21 4.62 11.21 -6.86
C PHE A 21 4.71 12.69 -6.55
N THR A 22 4.61 13.50 -7.60
CA THR A 22 4.61 14.96 -7.49
C THR A 22 3.19 15.48 -7.29
N ASN A 23 2.20 14.82 -7.90
CA ASN A 23 0.81 15.26 -7.93
C ASN A 23 -0.19 14.12 -7.67
N VAL A 24 -1.36 14.47 -7.13
CA VAL A 24 -2.46 13.51 -6.87
C VAL A 24 -3.01 12.90 -8.16
N ASP A 25 -2.99 13.62 -9.27
CA ASP A 25 -3.43 13.09 -10.57
C ASP A 25 -2.52 11.98 -11.10
N GLU A 26 -1.22 12.09 -10.87
CA GLU A 26 -0.25 11.07 -11.24
C GLU A 26 -0.48 9.79 -10.41
N LEU A 27 -0.72 9.95 -9.11
CA LEU A 27 -1.15 8.86 -8.23
C LEU A 27 -2.45 8.22 -8.73
N ASN A 28 -3.45 9.03 -9.11
CA ASN A 28 -4.73 8.55 -9.62
C ASN A 28 -4.59 7.73 -10.90
N LYS A 29 -3.79 8.22 -11.86
CA LYS A 29 -3.50 7.52 -13.12
C LYS A 29 -2.79 6.21 -12.87
N THR A 30 -1.77 6.21 -12.01
CA THR A 30 -0.99 5.02 -11.67
C THR A 30 -1.86 3.96 -10.98
N VAL A 31 -2.70 4.36 -10.02
CA VAL A 31 -3.66 3.45 -9.36
C VAL A 31 -4.65 2.85 -10.37
N ARG A 32 -5.08 3.62 -11.38
CA ARG A 32 -5.95 3.10 -12.44
C ARG A 32 -5.25 2.01 -13.26
N THR A 33 -4.02 2.27 -13.70
CA THR A 33 -3.20 1.27 -14.41
C THR A 33 -3.01 0.01 -13.57
N TYR A 34 -2.73 0.15 -12.26
CA TYR A 34 -2.59 -1.00 -11.36
C TYR A 34 -3.88 -1.81 -11.23
N LYS A 35 -5.04 -1.16 -11.16
CA LYS A 35 -6.33 -1.86 -11.17
C LYS A 35 -6.48 -2.68 -12.45
N ASP A 36 -6.19 -2.10 -13.60
CA ASP A 36 -6.30 -2.79 -14.90
C ASP A 36 -5.35 -3.99 -14.99
N VAL A 37 -4.09 -3.83 -14.56
CA VAL A 37 -3.13 -4.94 -14.45
C VAL A 37 -3.63 -6.03 -13.51
N ILE A 38 -4.21 -5.68 -12.35
CA ILE A 38 -4.81 -6.65 -11.42
C ILE A 38 -5.96 -7.41 -12.09
N ARG A 39 -6.78 -6.74 -12.91
CA ARG A 39 -7.89 -7.40 -13.62
C ARG A 39 -7.41 -8.42 -14.64
N VAL A 40 -6.31 -8.13 -15.32
CA VAL A 40 -5.75 -9.00 -16.36
C VAL A 40 -4.91 -10.13 -15.76
N SER A 41 -4.11 -9.84 -14.73
CA SER A 41 -3.16 -10.79 -14.13
C SER A 41 -3.81 -11.81 -13.19
N ILE A 42 -4.97 -11.50 -12.61
CA ILE A 42 -5.61 -12.35 -11.60
C ILE A 42 -6.94 -12.85 -12.14
N THR A 43 -6.99 -14.15 -12.39
CA THR A 43 -8.20 -14.85 -12.88
C THR A 43 -9.28 -14.97 -11.81
N ARG A 44 -8.91 -15.02 -10.53
CA ARG A 44 -9.85 -15.16 -9.42
C ARG A 44 -10.50 -13.82 -9.05
N THR A 45 -11.77 -13.68 -9.37
CA THR A 45 -12.61 -12.50 -9.11
C THR A 45 -12.62 -12.07 -7.63
N ASP A 46 -12.74 -13.02 -6.69
CA ASP A 46 -12.72 -12.69 -5.25
C ASP A 46 -11.42 -12.01 -4.83
N VAL A 47 -10.29 -12.51 -5.32
CA VAL A 47 -8.95 -11.98 -4.97
C VAL A 47 -8.76 -10.62 -5.62
N GLN A 48 -9.23 -10.46 -6.85
CA GLN A 48 -9.22 -9.21 -7.59
C GLN A 48 -9.99 -8.11 -6.83
N ALA A 49 -11.23 -8.39 -6.39
CA ALA A 49 -12.04 -7.45 -5.62
C ALA A 49 -11.35 -7.02 -4.32
N ARG A 50 -10.75 -7.97 -3.59
CA ARG A 50 -10.02 -7.68 -2.35
C ARG A 50 -8.77 -6.83 -2.56
N LEU A 51 -8.02 -7.07 -3.64
CA LEU A 51 -6.86 -6.25 -4.00
C LEU A 51 -7.26 -4.84 -4.40
N ILE A 52 -8.34 -4.71 -5.18
CA ILE A 52 -8.86 -3.40 -5.58
C ILE A 52 -9.33 -2.62 -4.35
N ALA A 53 -10.07 -3.24 -3.43
CA ALA A 53 -10.49 -2.61 -2.18
C ALA A 53 -9.29 -2.13 -1.34
N LEU A 54 -8.25 -2.96 -1.22
CA LEU A 54 -7.02 -2.59 -0.53
C LEU A 54 -6.32 -1.39 -1.18
N LEU A 55 -6.19 -1.40 -2.51
CA LEU A 55 -5.55 -0.32 -3.25
C LEU A 55 -6.33 1.00 -3.14
N GLU A 56 -7.67 0.94 -3.12
CA GLU A 56 -8.52 2.11 -2.91
C GLU A 56 -8.38 2.69 -1.51
N THR A 57 -8.36 1.86 -0.48
CA THR A 57 -8.11 2.31 0.90
C THR A 57 -6.75 2.99 0.98
N LEU A 58 -5.70 2.37 0.44
CA LEU A 58 -4.37 2.96 0.44
C LEU A 58 -4.32 4.30 -0.30
N LYS A 59 -4.94 4.40 -1.47
CA LYS A 59 -5.03 5.65 -2.24
C LYS A 59 -5.64 6.77 -1.40
N ARG A 60 -6.76 6.53 -0.71
CA ARG A 60 -7.43 7.56 0.11
C ARG A 60 -6.52 8.13 1.20
N HIS A 61 -5.75 7.26 1.84
CA HIS A 61 -4.81 7.68 2.88
C HIS A 61 -3.50 8.27 2.34
N SER A 62 -3.13 7.94 1.10
CA SER A 62 -1.94 8.46 0.42
C SER A 62 -2.13 9.86 -0.17
N CYS A 63 -3.31 10.47 -0.04
CA CYS A 63 -3.51 11.86 -0.49
C CYS A 63 -2.83 12.89 0.41
N LYS A 64 -2.62 12.57 1.70
CA LYS A 64 -1.99 13.51 2.66
C LYS A 64 -0.50 13.70 2.35
N TYR A 65 0.20 12.61 2.04
CA TYR A 65 1.58 12.59 1.55
C TYR A 65 1.58 11.77 0.27
N VAL A 66 1.77 12.41 -0.88
CA VAL A 66 1.43 11.83 -2.19
C VAL A 66 2.20 10.53 -2.46
N GLY A 67 1.51 9.40 -2.30
CA GLY A 67 2.10 8.07 -2.49
C GLY A 67 2.67 7.41 -1.23
N VAL A 68 2.54 8.03 -0.06
CA VAL A 68 2.96 7.45 1.22
C VAL A 68 1.75 7.18 2.11
N SER A 69 1.57 5.92 2.47
CA SER A 69 0.61 5.47 3.47
C SER A 69 1.33 4.84 4.64
N PHE A 70 1.03 5.29 5.85
CA PHE A 70 1.61 4.80 7.11
C PHE A 70 0.58 4.02 7.95
N LEU A 71 -0.51 3.56 7.33
CA LEU A 71 -1.52 2.76 8.03
C LEU A 71 -0.96 1.41 8.48
N CYS A 72 -1.24 1.04 9.71
CA CYS A 72 -0.96 -0.29 10.24
C CYS A 72 -1.84 -1.35 9.57
N LYS A 73 -1.30 -2.56 9.37
CA LYS A 73 -2.02 -3.70 8.80
C LYS A 73 -3.31 -4.04 9.56
N ASN A 74 -3.33 -3.85 10.88
CA ASN A 74 -4.53 -4.02 11.71
C ASN A 74 -5.60 -2.99 11.35
N SER A 75 -5.28 -1.71 11.30
CA SER A 75 -6.23 -0.66 10.94
C SER A 75 -6.80 -0.86 9.54
N ILE A 76 -5.98 -1.32 8.58
CA ILE A 76 -6.45 -1.65 7.23
C ILE A 76 -7.41 -2.85 7.26
N ALA A 77 -7.10 -3.86 8.08
CA ALA A 77 -7.95 -5.02 8.28
C ALA A 77 -9.33 -4.61 8.84
N ASP A 78 -9.34 -3.71 9.83
CA ASP A 78 -10.56 -3.18 10.43
C ASP A 78 -11.38 -2.33 9.44
N ILE A 79 -10.73 -1.45 8.67
CA ILE A 79 -11.39 -0.59 7.67
C ILE A 79 -12.07 -1.43 6.56
N ILE A 80 -11.40 -2.48 6.09
CA ILE A 80 -11.90 -3.30 4.98
C ILE A 80 -12.80 -4.44 5.49
N GLY A 81 -12.71 -4.80 6.77
CA GLY A 81 -13.45 -5.92 7.38
C GLY A 81 -12.84 -7.30 7.04
N PHE A 82 -11.54 -7.37 6.78
CA PHE A 82 -10.84 -8.63 6.51
C PHE A 82 -9.95 -9.04 7.68
N SER A 83 -9.63 -10.33 7.78
CA SER A 83 -8.67 -10.79 8.78
C SER A 83 -7.27 -10.24 8.49
N TYR A 84 -6.49 -10.01 9.55
CA TYR A 84 -5.09 -9.58 9.46
C TYR A 84 -4.27 -10.43 8.48
N LYS A 85 -4.41 -11.77 8.56
CA LYS A 85 -3.68 -12.70 7.67
C LYS A 85 -4.05 -12.48 6.19
N THR A 86 -5.29 -12.08 5.90
CA THR A 86 -5.72 -11.76 4.54
C THR A 86 -5.05 -10.49 4.05
N ILE A 87 -5.07 -9.42 4.84
CA ILE A 87 -4.37 -8.17 4.50
C ILE A 87 -2.87 -8.41 4.33
N GLN A 88 -2.25 -9.18 5.21
CA GLN A 88 -0.83 -9.52 5.11
C GLN A 88 -0.50 -10.21 3.77
N ARG A 89 -1.32 -11.19 3.35
CA ARG A 89 -1.15 -11.90 2.08
C ARG A 89 -1.39 -11.00 0.87
N LEU A 90 -2.42 -10.16 0.91
CA LEU A 90 -2.73 -9.22 -0.18
C LEU A 90 -1.64 -8.16 -0.34
N MET A 91 -1.13 -7.61 0.78
CA MET A 91 0.00 -6.69 0.79
C MET A 91 1.25 -7.32 0.17
N GLN A 92 1.54 -8.58 0.49
CA GLN A 92 2.67 -9.28 -0.12
C GLN A 92 2.48 -9.41 -1.63
N LYS A 93 1.28 -9.79 -2.10
CA LYS A 93 0.99 -9.85 -3.53
C LYS A 93 1.19 -8.51 -4.25
N LEU A 94 0.78 -7.40 -3.65
CA LEU A 94 0.98 -6.08 -4.24
C LEU A 94 2.47 -5.70 -4.30
N VAL A 95 3.29 -6.15 -3.34
CA VAL A 95 4.74 -6.01 -3.39
C VAL A 95 5.35 -6.88 -4.48
N ASP A 96 4.91 -8.14 -4.60
CA ASP A 96 5.41 -9.08 -5.60
C ASP A 96 5.07 -8.61 -7.03
N LEU A 97 3.93 -7.94 -7.22
CA LEU A 97 3.54 -7.27 -8.46
C LEU A 97 4.29 -5.95 -8.72
N GLY A 98 5.17 -5.52 -7.80
CA GLY A 98 5.94 -4.27 -7.92
C GLY A 98 5.11 -2.99 -7.78
N MET A 99 3.86 -3.09 -7.33
CA MET A 99 2.94 -1.95 -7.25
C MET A 99 3.18 -1.10 -5.99
N ILE A 100 3.63 -1.73 -4.91
CA ILE A 100 3.81 -1.09 -3.60
C ILE A 100 5.16 -1.49 -3.02
N LYS A 101 5.80 -0.56 -2.32
CA LYS A 101 6.98 -0.82 -1.50
C LYS A 101 6.63 -0.74 -0.02
N GLN A 102 6.88 -1.81 0.73
CA GLN A 102 6.74 -1.80 2.19
C GLN A 102 8.05 -1.33 2.82
N VAL A 103 8.02 -0.19 3.52
CA VAL A 103 9.16 0.34 4.29
C VAL A 103 8.87 0.15 5.77
N ALA A 104 9.73 -0.57 6.48
CA ALA A 104 9.63 -0.70 7.93
C ALA A 104 10.12 0.61 8.59
N MET A 105 9.34 1.16 9.51
CA MET A 105 9.65 2.40 10.21
C MET A 105 9.54 2.21 11.73
N LYS A 106 10.31 2.98 12.48
CA LYS A 106 10.16 3.12 13.94
C LYS A 106 9.17 4.25 14.23
N ARG A 107 8.24 4.00 15.15
CA ARG A 107 7.40 5.05 15.73
C ARG A 107 8.29 5.90 16.65
N LYS A 108 8.17 7.22 16.57
CA LYS A 108 8.82 8.15 17.51
C LYS A 108 8.21 7.97 18.91
#